data_AF-A0A8S3BZW3-F1
#
_entry.id   AF-A0A8S3BZW3-F1
#
_cell.length_a   1.000
_cell.length_b   1.000
_cell.length_c   1.000
_cell.angle_alpha   90.00
_cell.angle_beta   90.00
_cell.angle_gamma   90.00
#
_symmetry.space_group_name_H-M   'P 1'
#
loop_
_entity.id
_entity.type
_entity.pdbx_description
1 polymer ?
#
loop_
_entity_poly.entity_id
_entity_poly.type
_entity_poly.pdbx_seq_one_letter_code
_entity_poly.pdbx_strand_id
1 'polypeptide(L)' 'SETLCKPTIVQPLLDTNINEGEKLKLHAAINGHPEPEIIWYRNNIPLKNSRDLTLT' A
#
# COMPACT_ATOMS: atom_id res chain seq x y z
N SER A 1 -14.16 24.72 1.49
CA SER A 1 -14.97 23.59 1.02
C SER A 1 -14.03 22.47 0.65
N GLU A 2 -13.96 21.41 1.44
CA GLU A 2 -13.22 20.23 1.03
C GLU A 2 -13.95 19.59 -0.15
N THR A 3 -13.21 19.26 -1.20
CA THR A 3 -13.80 18.76 -2.45
C THR A 3 -13.71 17.24 -2.42
N LEU A 4 -14.85 16.55 -2.46
CA LEU A 4 -14.89 15.09 -2.52
C LEU A 4 -14.23 14.60 -3.80
N CYS A 5 -13.36 13.60 -3.69
CA CYS A 5 -12.71 13.00 -4.84
C CYS A 5 -12.46 11.50 -4.65
N LYS A 6 -12.63 10.74 -5.75
CA LYS A 6 -12.44 9.29 -5.73
C LYS A 6 -10.97 8.92 -5.51
N PRO A 7 -10.68 7.77 -4.85
CA PRO A 7 -9.33 7.28 -4.71
C PRO A 7 -8.65 7.11 -6.07
N THR A 8 -7.43 7.63 -6.19
CA THR A 8 -6.63 7.55 -7.42
C THR A 8 -5.19 7.20 -7.05
N ILE A 9 -4.62 6.24 -7.76
CA ILE A 9 -3.20 5.87 -7.60
C ILE A 9 -2.36 6.96 -8.25
N VAL A 10 -1.59 7.68 -7.44
CA VAL A 10 -0.64 8.70 -7.86
C VAL A 10 0.71 8.06 -8.15
N GLN A 11 1.13 7.11 -7.31
CA GLN A 11 2.33 6.30 -7.52
C GLN A 11 1.97 4.82 -7.36
N PRO A 12 2.11 4.02 -8.43
CA PRO A 12 1.82 2.59 -8.37
C PRO A 12 2.94 1.85 -7.63
N LEU A 13 2.63 0.60 -7.26
CA LEU A 13 3.65 -0.33 -6.81
C LEU A 13 4.62 -0.67 -7.93
N LEU A 14 5.88 -0.80 -7.56
CA LEU A 14 6.96 -1.20 -8.45
C LEU A 14 7.51 -2.55 -8.05
N ASP A 15 7.80 -3.37 -9.04
CA ASP A 15 8.48 -4.64 -8.84
C ASP A 15 9.87 -4.38 -8.25
N THR A 16 10.19 -5.09 -7.16
CA THR A 16 11.43 -4.91 -6.42
C THR A 16 12.09 -6.26 -6.19
N ASN A 17 13.37 -6.37 -6.54
CA ASN A 17 14.21 -7.51 -6.22
C ASN A 17 15.02 -7.20 -4.96
N ILE A 18 15.06 -8.13 -4.02
CA ILE A 18 15.85 -8.05 -2.78
C ILE A 18 16.58 -9.36 -2.55
N ASN A 19 17.63 -9.33 -1.73
CA ASN A 19 18.33 -10.55 -1.31
C ASN A 19 17.65 -11.20 -0.10
N GLU A 20 17.93 -12.48 0.10
CA GLU A 20 17.48 -13.19 1.30
C GLU A 20 18.01 -12.51 2.58
N GLY A 21 17.13 -12.34 3.57
CA GLY A 21 17.46 -11.67 4.84
C GLY A 21 17.34 -10.14 4.81
N GLU A 22 17.15 -9.52 3.65
CA GLU A 22 16.92 -8.07 3.55
C GLU A 22 15.46 -7.70 3.86
N LYS A 23 15.25 -6.45 4.29
CA LYS A 23 13.91 -5.90 4.53
C LYS A 23 13.37 -5.28 3.24
N LEU A 24 12.19 -5.72 2.81
CA LEU A 24 11.46 -5.12 1.70
C LEU A 24 10.59 -3.96 2.19
N LYS A 25 10.64 -2.81 1.50
CA LYS A 25 9.67 -1.73 1.64
C LYS A 25 9.01 -1.47 0.30
N LEU A 26 7.70 -1.72 0.23
CA LEU A 26 6.86 -1.35 -0.90
C LEU A 26 6.15 -0.03 -0.60
N HIS A 27 6.00 0.83 -1.60
CA HIS A 27 5.38 2.14 -1.45
C HIS A 27 4.44 2.42 -2.62
N ALA A 28 3.23 2.89 -2.28
CA ALA A 28 2.27 3.43 -3.22
C ALA A 28 1.73 4.74 -2.65
N ALA A 29 1.41 5.69 -3.52
CA ALA A 29 0.78 6.95 -3.14
C ALA A 29 -0.65 6.98 -3.70
N ILE A 30 -1.62 7.18 -2.81
CA ILE A 30 -3.04 7.25 -3.15
C ILE A 30 -3.55 8.63 -2.75
N ASN A 31 -4.27 9.29 -3.66
CA ASN A 31 -5.01 10.51 -3.37
C ASN A 31 -6.50 10.19 -3.28
N GLY A 32 -7.25 10.88 -2.41
CA GLY A 32 -8.69 10.70 -2.24
C GLY A 32 -9.22 11.55 -1.09
N HIS A 33 -10.48 11.94 -1.17
CA HIS A 33 -11.16 12.65 -0.09
C HIS A 33 -12.64 12.18 0.04
N PRO A 34 -13.07 11.65 1.20
CA PRO A 34 -12.31 11.48 2.45
C PRO A 34 -11.09 10.55 2.30
N GLU A 35 -10.22 10.53 3.32
CA GLU A 35 -9.02 9.70 3.31
C GLU A 35 -9.39 8.23 3.00
N PRO A 36 -8.80 7.62 1.97
CA PRO A 36 -9.18 6.28 1.54
C PRO A 36 -8.69 5.21 2.52
N GLU A 37 -9.50 4.16 2.70
CA GLU A 37 -9.04 2.93 3.35
C GLU A 37 -8.12 2.15 2.40
N ILE A 38 -6.97 1.70 2.91
CA ILE A 38 -5.96 0.97 2.13
C ILE A 38 -5.90 -0.49 2.60
N ILE A 39 -6.06 -1.43 1.67
CA ILE A 39 -5.95 -2.87 1.92
C ILE A 39 -4.85 -3.45 1.01
N TRP A 40 -3.87 -4.10 1.63
CA TRP A 40 -2.77 -4.75 0.94
C TRP A 40 -3.08 -6.22 0.69
N TYR A 41 -2.69 -6.74 -0.48
CA TYR A 41 -2.90 -8.15 -0.85
C TYR A 41 -1.58 -8.83 -1.23
N ARG A 42 -1.46 -10.11 -0.90
CA ARG A 42 -0.44 -11.01 -1.43
C ARG A 42 -1.11 -12.24 -2.02
N ASN A 43 -0.92 -12.47 -3.32
CA ASN A 43 -1.53 -13.59 -4.04
C ASN A 43 -3.06 -13.64 -3.82
N ASN A 44 -3.74 -12.50 -3.98
CA ASN A 44 -5.19 -12.33 -3.78
C ASN A 44 -5.70 -12.56 -2.34
N ILE A 45 -4.80 -12.67 -1.36
CA ILE A 45 -5.16 -12.81 0.06
C ILE A 45 -4.90 -11.48 0.76
N PRO A 46 -5.88 -10.90 1.48
CA PRO A 46 -5.68 -9.65 2.22
C PRO A 46 -4.67 -9.89 3.35
N LEU A 47 -3.68 -9.00 3.42
CA LEU A 47 -2.66 -9.03 4.46
C LEU A 47 -3.18 -8.40 5.75
N LYS A 48 -2.61 -8.84 6.86
CA LYS A 48 -2.83 -8.26 8.18
C LYS A 48 -1.47 -7.95 8.79
N ASN A 49 -1.43 -6.94 9.66
CA ASN A 49 -0.26 -6.66 10.47
C ASN A 49 0.16 -7.92 11.25
N SER A 50 1.47 -8.16 11.32
CA SER A 50 2.06 -9.28 12.05
C SER A 50 3.44 -8.88 12.58
N ARG A 51 4.14 -9.82 13.25
CA ARG A 51 5.50 -9.56 13.77
C ARG A 51 6.47 -9.13 12.67
N ASP A 52 6.35 -9.71 11.48
CA ASP A 52 7.30 -9.56 10.39
C ASP A 52 6.75 -8.71 9.23
N LEU A 53 5.56 -8.13 9.38
CA LEU A 53 4.88 -7.33 8.35
C LEU A 53 4.14 -6.15 8.97
N THR A 54 4.50 -4.94 8.54
CA THR A 54 3.82 -3.70 8.90
C THR A 54 3.12 -3.12 7.67
N LEU A 55 1.84 -2.80 7.81
CA LEU A 55 1.00 -2.17 6.79
C LEU A 55 0.68 -0.74 7.24
N THR A 56 0.99 0.24 6.40
CA THR A 56 0.78 1.68 6.63
C THR A 56 0.31 2.36 5.37
#